data_AF-A0A970PLZ7-F1
#
_entry.id   AF-A0A970PLZ7-F1
#
_cell.length_a   1.000
_cell.length_b   1.000
_cell.length_c   1.000
_cell.angle_alpha   90.00
_cell.angle_beta   90.00
_cell.angle_gamma   90.00
#
_symmetry.space_group_name_H-M   'P 1'
#
loop_
_entity.id
_entity.type
_entity.pdbx_description
1 polymer ?
#
loop_
_entity_poly.entity_id
_entity_poly.type
_entity_poly.pdbx_seq_one_letter_code
_entity_poly.pdbx_strand_id
1 'polypeptide(L)' 'MDHFEMVEKLRQKANVSYEEAKAALEHSEWDLLDALVYLESQGK' A
#
# COMPACT_ATOMS: atom_id res chain seq x y z
N MET A 1 8.82 -8.91 -9.45
CA MET A 1 8.48 -8.72 -8.03
C MET A 1 7.02 -9.02 -7.91
N ASP A 2 6.68 -10.00 -7.09
CA ASP A 2 5.29 -10.40 -6.91
C ASP A 2 4.53 -9.29 -6.18
N HIS A 3 3.38 -8.91 -6.75
CA HIS A 3 2.45 -7.92 -6.20
C HIS A 3 2.12 -8.19 -4.72
N PHE A 4 2.16 -9.46 -4.32
CA PHE A 4 1.95 -9.89 -2.94
C PHE A 4 3.00 -9.39 -1.95
N GLU A 5 4.29 -9.39 -2.33
CA GLU A 5 5.37 -8.86 -1.48
C GLU A 5 5.26 -7.34 -1.29
N MET A 6 4.82 -6.62 -2.34
CA MET A 6 4.60 -5.17 -2.25
C MET A 6 3.44 -4.86 -1.29
N VAL A 7 2.34 -5.61 -1.40
CA VAL A 7 1.19 -5.45 -0.50
C VAL A 7 1.58 -5.76 0.95
N GLU A 8 2.31 -6.85 1.20
CA GLU A 8 2.80 -7.20 2.54
C GLU A 8 3.76 -6.13 3.12
N LYS A 9 4.69 -5.60 2.31
CA LYS A 9 5.59 -4.52 2.74
C LYS A 9 4.83 -3.24 3.08
N LEU A 10 3.89 -2.85 2.24
CA LEU A 10 3.07 -1.66 2.45
C LEU A 10 2.20 -1.81 3.69
N ARG A 11 1.55 -2.97 3.83
CA ARG A 11 0.74 -3.37 4.99
C ARG A 11 1.54 -3.30 6.28
N GLN A 12 2.77 -3.80 6.30
CA GLN A 12 3.64 -3.72 7.50
C GLN A 12 4.11 -2.29 7.80
N LYS A 13 4.40 -1.48 6.77
CA LYS A 13 4.87 -0.09 6.95
C LYS A 13 3.77 0.86 7.40
N ALA A 14 2.61 0.80 6.75
CA ALA A 14 1.46 1.66 7.04
C ALA A 14 0.51 1.02 8.06
N ASN A 15 0.81 -0.19 8.56
CA ASN A 15 -0.01 -0.92 9.53
C ASN A 15 -1.50 -1.04 9.11
N VAL A 16 -1.76 -1.16 7.81
CA VAL A 16 -3.11 -1.27 7.23
C VAL A 16 -3.49 -2.72 6.97
N SER A 17 -4.72 -2.95 6.50
CA SER A 17 -5.16 -4.28 6.07
C SER A 17 -4.66 -4.63 4.66
N TYR A 18 -4.60 -5.91 4.32
CA TYR A 18 -4.19 -6.37 2.98
C TYR A 18 -5.05 -5.75 1.86
N GLU A 19 -6.35 -5.64 2.08
CA GLU A 19 -7.28 -5.01 1.13
C GLU A 19 -6.98 -3.52 0.94
N GLU A 20 -6.65 -2.80 2.00
CA GLU A 20 -6.29 -1.38 1.93
C GLU A 20 -4.94 -1.17 1.27
N ALA A 21 -3.97 -2.02 1.58
CA ALA A 21 -2.67 -1.98 0.94
C ALA A 21 -2.77 -2.31 -0.55
N LYS A 22 -3.59 -3.30 -0.91
CA LYS A 22 -3.86 -3.66 -2.30
C LYS A 22 -4.59 -2.55 -3.04
N ALA A 23 -5.61 -1.94 -2.42
CA ALA A 23 -6.32 -0.81 -3.01
C ALA A 23 -5.40 0.40 -3.19
N ALA A 24 -4.57 0.74 -2.20
CA ALA A 24 -3.61 1.81 -2.29
C ALA A 24 -2.59 1.57 -3.41
N LEU A 25 -2.06 0.35 -3.53
CA LEU A 25 -1.17 -0.04 -4.62
C LEU A 25 -1.88 -0.01 -5.97
N GLU A 26 -3.10 -0.51 -6.10
CA GLU A 26 -3.87 -0.43 -7.35
C GLU A 26 -4.17 1.01 -7.77
N HIS A 27 -4.49 1.89 -6.80
CA HIS A 27 -4.67 3.32 -7.04
C HIS A 27 -3.38 4.06 -7.41
N SER A 28 -2.25 3.54 -6.93
CA SER A 28 -0.91 4.11 -7.09
C SER A 28 -0.13 3.45 -8.24
N GLU A 29 -0.78 2.70 -9.12
CA GLU A 29 -0.13 1.97 -10.22
C GLU A 29 0.98 1.01 -9.76
N TRP A 30 0.82 0.42 -8.58
CA TRP A 30 1.78 -0.42 -7.87
C TRP A 30 3.06 0.31 -7.43
N ASP A 31 3.02 1.65 -7.39
CA ASP A 31 4.07 2.45 -6.80
C ASP A 31 3.96 2.42 -5.27
N LEU A 32 5.00 1.88 -4.64
CA LEU A 32 5.03 1.70 -3.19
C LEU A 32 5.10 3.05 -2.44
N LEU A 33 5.70 4.07 -3.06
CA LEU A 33 5.86 5.39 -2.45
C LEU A 33 4.53 6.17 -2.54
N ASP A 34 3.89 6.17 -3.71
CA ASP A 34 2.58 6.80 -3.88
C ASP A 34 1.52 6.09 -3.02
N ALA A 35 1.58 4.75 -2.92
CA ALA A 35 0.67 4.00 -2.05
C ALA A 35 0.89 4.31 -0.56
N LEU A 36 2.14 4.57 -0.14
CA LEU A 36 2.43 5.03 1.23
C LEU A 36 1.87 6.43 1.47
N VAL A 37 2.10 7.36 0.54
CA VAL A 37 1.58 8.73 0.62
C VAL A 37 0.05 8.73 0.62
N TYR A 38 -0.57 7.88 -0.18
CA TYR A 38 -2.01 7.70 -0.22
C TYR A 38 -2.56 7.25 1.14
N LEU A 39 -1.93 6.23 1.75
CA LEU A 39 -2.32 5.74 3.08
C LEU A 39 -2.10 6.78 4.18
N GLU A 40 -0.95 7.48 4.17
CA GLU A 40 -0.71 8.59 5.12
C GLU A 40 -1.71 9.73 4.92
N SER A 41 -2.09 10.04 3.68
CA SER A 41 -3.12 11.04 3.38
C SER A 41 -4.51 10.62 3.87
N GLN A 42 -4.77 9.31 4.00
CA GLN A 42 -5.99 8.78 4.61
C GLN A 42 -5.91 8.77 6.15
N GLY A 43 -4.78 9.17 6.74
CA GLY A 43 -4.56 9.21 8.19
C GLY A 43 -4.35 7.83 8.81
N LYS A 44 -3.84 6.86 8.03
CA LYS A 44 -3.54 5.50 8.47
C LYS A 44 -2.05 5.27 8.64
#